data_AF-A0A3M1PMX2-F1
#
_entry.id   AF-A0A3M1PMX2-F1
#
_cell.length_a   1.000
_cell.length_b   1.000
_cell.length_c   1.000
_cell.angle_alpha   90.00
_cell.angle_beta   90.00
_cell.angle_gamma   90.00
#
_symmetry.space_group_name_H-M   'P 1'
#
loop_
_entity.id
_entity.type
_entity.pdbx_description
1 polymer ?
#
loop_
_entity_poly.entity_id
_entity_poly.type
_entity_poly.pdbx_seq_one_letter_code
_entity_poly.pdbx_strand_id
1 'polypeptide(L)'
;MSQRRVRIAALTDRRLHRLTWAIALPAIVANISGPLVGVVDSWAMGRMGDPLYLAAIAAGGYAFHVLYWAFGFLRMGTTGLVAQALGRQRRDELARTVGAAVILGLAVALMVLLL
;
A
#
# COMPACT_ATOMS: atom_id res chain seq x y z
N MET A 1 23.56 -29.23 -13.23
CA MET A 1 22.72 -28.72 -14.34
C MET A 1 21.22 -29.11 -14.29
N SER A 2 20.70 -29.85 -13.28
CA SER A 2 19.28 -30.32 -13.31
C SER A 2 18.23 -29.37 -12.66
N GLN A 3 18.62 -28.43 -11.80
CA GLN A 3 17.69 -27.53 -11.08
C GLN A 3 16.98 -26.49 -11.98
N ARG A 4 17.58 -26.10 -13.11
CA ARG A 4 16.98 -25.10 -14.03
C ARG A 4 15.78 -25.64 -14.81
N ARG A 5 15.73 -26.94 -15.12
CA ARG A 5 14.64 -27.52 -15.93
C ARG A 5 13.35 -27.70 -15.13
N VAL A 6 13.44 -28.01 -13.83
CA VAL A 6 12.29 -28.12 -12.93
C VAL A 6 11.59 -26.77 -12.73
N ARG A 7 12.35 -25.67 -12.63
CA ARG A 7 11.81 -24.31 -12.52
C ARG A 7 11.04 -23.85 -13.77
N ILE A 8 11.44 -24.28 -14.97
CA ILE A 8 10.78 -23.89 -16.23
C ILE A 8 9.49 -24.69 -16.43
N ALA A 9 9.47 -25.98 -16.07
CA ALA A 9 8.24 -26.78 -16.11
C ALA A 9 7.16 -26.27 -15.13
N ALA A 10 7.58 -25.72 -13.98
CA ALA A 10 6.70 -25.07 -13.01
C ALA A 10 6.03 -23.79 -13.57
N LEU A 11 6.69 -23.04 -14.46
CA LEU A 11 6.11 -21.86 -15.10
C LEU A 11 4.99 -22.18 -16.09
N THR A 12 4.84 -23.44 -16.52
CA THR A 12 3.77 -23.89 -17.43
C THR A 12 2.66 -24.66 -16.71
N ASP A 13 2.78 -24.84 -15.39
CA ASP A 13 1.81 -25.57 -14.59
C ASP A 13 0.55 -24.71 -14.38
N ARG A 14 -0.61 -25.19 -14.87
CA ARG A 14 -1.92 -24.55 -14.66
C ARG A 14 -2.25 -24.38 -13.18
N ARG A 15 -1.74 -25.27 -12.31
CA ARG A 15 -1.98 -25.21 -10.87
C ARG A 15 -1.25 -24.04 -10.23
N LEU A 16 -0.01 -23.77 -10.66
CA LEU A 16 0.75 -22.61 -10.19
C LEU A 16 0.14 -21.30 -10.69
N HIS A 17 -0.31 -21.22 -11.94
CA HIS A 17 -1.06 -20.06 -12.42
C HIS A 17 -2.32 -19.80 -11.61
N ARG A 18 -3.10 -20.84 -11.30
CA ARG A 18 -4.31 -20.69 -10.48
C ARG A 18 -4.00 -20.24 -9.06
N LEU A 19 -2.92 -20.74 -8.47
CA LEU A 19 -2.45 -20.33 -7.14
C LEU A 19 -1.99 -18.87 -7.14
N THR A 20 -1.22 -18.46 -8.16
CA THR A 20 -0.79 -17.08 -8.34
C THR A 20 -1.99 -16.14 -8.45
N TRP A 21 -2.98 -16.47 -9.28
CA TRP A 21 -4.21 -15.66 -9.39
C TRP A 21 -5.00 -15.61 -8.08
N ALA A 22 -5.04 -16.70 -7.31
CA ALA A 22 -5.74 -16.74 -6.03
C ALA A 22 -5.12 -15.80 -4.97
N ILE A 23 -3.82 -15.50 -5.07
CA ILE A 23 -3.13 -14.57 -4.16
C ILE A 23 -3.05 -13.16 -4.77
N ALA A 24 -2.81 -13.06 -6.07
CA ALA A 24 -2.66 -11.80 -6.78
C ALA A 24 -3.98 -11.03 -6.87
N LEU A 25 -5.11 -11.69 -7.13
CA LEU A 25 -6.39 -11.00 -7.30
C LEU A 25 -6.82 -10.24 -6.02
N PRO A 26 -6.81 -10.86 -4.80
CA PRO A 26 -7.08 -10.12 -3.57
C PRO A 26 -6.07 -9.00 -3.33
N ALA A 27 -4.79 -9.21 -3.64
CA ALA A 27 -3.76 -8.19 -3.47
C ALA A 27 -3.96 -6.99 -4.41
N ILE A 28 -4.37 -7.22 -5.67
CA ILE A 28 -4.70 -6.17 -6.63
C ILE A 28 -5.89 -5.36 -6.12
N VAL A 29 -6.97 -6.05 -5.71
CA VAL A 29 -8.18 -5.38 -5.17
C VAL A 29 -7.84 -4.57 -3.93
N ALA A 30 -7.01 -5.10 -3.01
CA ALA A 30 -6.58 -4.39 -1.82
C ALA A 30 -5.74 -3.13 -2.11
N ASN A 31 -5.10 -3.03 -3.28
CA ASN A 31 -4.25 -1.90 -3.66
C ASN A 31 -4.89 -1.01 -4.75
N ILE A 32 -6.16 -1.22 -5.09
CA ILE A 32 -6.84 -0.46 -6.16
C ILE A 32 -7.03 1.03 -5.83
N SER A 33 -6.99 1.38 -4.54
CA SER A 33 -7.16 2.76 -4.07
C SER A 33 -6.10 3.71 -4.62
N GLY A 34 -4.85 3.29 -4.74
CA GLY A 34 -3.76 4.14 -5.24
C GLY A 34 -4.03 4.70 -6.64
N PRO A 35 -4.28 3.84 -7.64
CA PRO A 35 -4.67 4.28 -8.98
C PRO A 35 -5.95 5.12 -9.01
N LEU A 36 -6.97 4.76 -8.21
CA LEU A 36 -8.24 5.48 -8.17
C LEU A 36 -8.07 6.93 -7.67
N VAL A 37 -7.26 7.14 -6.64
CA VAL A 37 -6.93 8.49 -6.15
C VAL A 37 -6.26 9.31 -7.25
N GLY A 38 -5.30 8.74 -7.98
CA GLY A 38 -4.64 9.43 -9.08
C GLY A 38 -5.57 9.83 -10.23
N VAL A 39 -6.58 9.01 -10.53
CA VAL A 39 -7.63 9.34 -11.51
C VAL A 39 -8.47 10.52 -11.02
N VAL A 40 -8.88 10.51 -9.75
CA VAL A 40 -9.66 11.60 -9.15
C VAL A 40 -8.86 12.91 -9.10
N ASP A 41 -7.58 12.86 -8.71
CA ASP A 41 -6.70 14.03 -8.69
C ASP A 41 -6.52 14.63 -10.09
N SER A 42 -6.28 13.78 -11.10
CA SER A 42 -6.12 14.22 -12.49
C SER A 42 -7.40 14.84 -13.04
N TRP A 43 -8.56 14.26 -12.71
CA TRP A 43 -9.86 14.79 -13.09
C TRP A 43 -10.16 16.13 -12.42
N ALA A 44 -9.87 16.26 -11.11
CA ALA A 44 -10.09 17.48 -10.36
C ALA A 44 -9.21 18.63 -10.89
N MET A 45 -7.92 18.36 -11.11
CA MET A 45 -7.00 19.33 -11.71
C MET A 45 -7.42 19.74 -13.12
N GLY A 46 -7.90 18.80 -13.95
CA GLY A 46 -8.37 19.10 -15.31
C GLY A 46 -9.54 20.09 -15.40
N ARG A 47 -10.23 20.38 -14.29
CA ARG A 47 -11.33 21.35 -14.22
C ARG A 47 -10.91 22.74 -13.75
N MET A 48 -9.68 22.91 -13.29
CA MET A 48 -9.15 24.18 -12.79
C MET A 48 -8.62 24.99 -13.99
N GLY A 49 -9.46 25.84 -14.57
CA GLY A 49 -9.16 26.59 -15.79
C GLY A 49 -8.07 27.66 -15.70
N ASP A 50 -7.42 27.82 -14.54
CA ASP A 50 -6.34 28.80 -14.32
C ASP A 50 -5.00 28.08 -14.01
N PRO A 51 -3.95 28.29 -14.83
CA PRO A 51 -2.62 27.72 -14.63
C PRO A 51 -1.99 28.05 -13.27
N LEU A 52 -2.33 29.18 -12.65
CA LEU A 52 -1.75 29.58 -11.37
C LEU A 52 -2.23 28.68 -10.22
N TYR A 53 -3.52 28.29 -10.21
CA TYR A 53 -4.04 27.34 -9.23
C TYR A 53 -3.45 25.95 -9.41
N LEU A 54 -3.24 25.52 -10.66
CA LEU A 54 -2.57 24.26 -10.96
C LEU A 54 -1.14 24.23 -10.43
N ALA A 55 -0.37 25.31 -10.63
CA ALA A 55 1.00 25.40 -10.13
C ALA A 55 1.07 25.37 -8.59
N ALA A 56 0.17 26.10 -7.91
CA ALA A 56 0.11 26.13 -6.45
C ALA A 56 -0.27 24.76 -5.85
N ILE A 57 -1.28 24.09 -6.43
CA ILE A 57 -1.73 22.76 -5.99
C ILE A 57 -0.67 21.69 -6.30
N ALA A 58 -0.01 21.76 -7.45
CA ALA A 58 1.06 20.82 -7.79
C ALA A 58 2.23 20.91 -6.80
N ALA A 59 2.64 22.14 -6.42
CA ALA A 59 3.72 22.34 -5.45
C ALA A 59 3.34 21.81 -4.05
N GLY A 60 2.14 22.16 -3.55
CA GLY A 60 1.65 21.67 -2.26
C GLY A 60 1.41 20.16 -2.25
N GLY A 61 0.84 19.63 -3.33
CA GLY A 61 0.59 18.20 -3.53
C GLY A 61 1.88 17.38 -3.59
N TYR A 62 2.94 17.90 -4.22
CA TYR A 62 4.23 17.22 -4.24
C TYR A 62 4.88 17.20 -2.84
N ALA A 63 4.83 18.31 -2.10
CA ALA A 63 5.31 18.33 -0.72
C ALA A 63 4.56 17.33 0.17
N PHE A 64 3.23 17.29 0.05
CA PHE A 64 2.40 16.30 0.75
C PHE A 64 2.71 14.86 0.31
N HIS A 65 2.96 14.64 -0.99
CA HIS A 65 3.34 13.33 -1.51
C HIS A 65 4.65 12.83 -0.89
N VAL A 66 5.68 13.69 -0.80
CA VAL A 66 6.94 13.35 -0.14
C VAL A 66 6.71 13.00 1.33
N LEU A 67 5.90 13.78 2.05
CA LEU A 67 5.57 13.52 3.45
C LEU A 67 4.84 12.19 3.62
N TYR A 68 3.81 11.93 2.80
CA TYR A 68 3.06 10.67 2.79
C TYR A 68 3.97 9.47 2.49
N TRP A 69 4.87 9.61 1.52
CA TRP A 69 5.82 8.56 1.15
C TRP A 69 6.86 8.32 2.26
N ALA A 70 7.29 9.37 2.96
CA ALA A 70 8.17 9.27 4.12
C ALA A 70 7.54 8.44 5.24
N PHE A 71 6.22 8.50 5.45
CA PHE A 71 5.52 7.62 6.41
C PHE A 71 5.17 6.23 5.84
N GLY A 72 5.51 5.95 4.58
CA GLY A 72 5.27 4.65 3.95
C GLY A 72 5.95 3.48 4.67
N PHE A 73 7.03 3.73 5.41
CA PHE A 73 7.69 2.70 6.23
C PHE A 73 6.77 2.15 7.32
N LEU A 74 5.84 2.96 7.84
CA LEU A 74 4.94 2.56 8.91
C LEU A 74 4.04 1.41 8.45
N ARG A 75 3.57 1.45 7.20
CA ARG A 75 2.78 0.38 6.58
C ARG A 75 3.60 -0.91 6.42
N MET A 76 4.82 -0.81 5.88
CA MET A 76 5.68 -1.99 5.69
C MET A 76 6.11 -2.60 7.04
N GLY A 77 6.47 -1.77 8.02
CA GLY A 77 6.88 -2.20 9.35
C GLY A 77 5.76 -2.90 10.12
N THR A 78 4.56 -2.33 10.13
CA THR A 78 3.39 -2.93 10.81
C THR A 78 2.93 -4.22 10.15
N THR A 79 2.90 -4.28 8.81
CA THR A 79 2.56 -5.51 8.06
C THR A 79 3.52 -6.66 8.41
N GLY A 80 4.81 -6.37 8.51
CA GLY A 80 5.82 -7.36 8.92
C GLY A 80 5.60 -7.88 10.34
N LEU A 81 5.34 -7.00 11.30
CA LEU A 81 5.05 -7.38 12.69
C LEU A 81 3.76 -8.19 12.81
N VAL A 82 2.70 -7.79 12.10
CA VAL A 82 1.42 -8.51 12.04
C VAL A 82 1.60 -9.90 11.43
N ALA A 83 2.37 -10.03 10.34
CA ALA A 83 2.66 -11.33 9.73
C ALA A 83 3.43 -12.26 10.67
N GLN A 84 4.39 -11.72 11.43
CA GLN A 84 5.13 -12.49 12.44
C GLN A 84 4.24 -12.94 13.59
N ALA A 85 3.39 -12.06 14.13
CA ALA A 85 2.44 -12.40 15.20
C ALA A 85 1.42 -13.45 14.73
N LEU A 86 0.92 -13.32 13.50
CA LEU A 86 0.03 -14.28 12.87
C LEU A 86 0.71 -15.66 12.71
N GLY A 87 1.97 -15.68 12.26
CA GLY A 87 2.76 -16.91 12.11
C GLY A 87 3.01 -17.64 13.43
N ARG A 88 3.06 -16.91 14.57
CA ARG A 88 3.20 -17.48 15.92
C ARG A 88 1.88 -17.95 16.53
N GLN A 89 0.73 -17.79 15.85
CA GLN A 89 -0.60 -18.19 16.33
C GLN A 89 -1.01 -17.54 17.68
N ARG A 90 -0.36 -16.44 18.09
CA ARG A 90 -0.65 -15.72 19.34
C ARG A 90 -1.65 -14.60 19.08
N ARG A 91 -2.93 -14.89 19.30
CA ARG A 91 -4.03 -13.95 19.04
C ARG A 91 -3.93 -12.66 19.86
N ASP A 92 -3.46 -12.74 21.10
CA ASP A 92 -3.31 -11.56 21.96
C ASP A 92 -2.19 -10.63 21.47
N GLU A 93 -1.07 -11.21 21.00
CA GLU A 93 0.04 -10.46 20.41
C GLU A 93 -0.42 -9.77 19.13
N LEU A 94 -1.15 -10.49 18.27
CA LEU A 94 -1.73 -9.95 17.04
C LEU A 94 -2.67 -8.76 17.31
N ALA A 95 -3.61 -8.90 18.25
CA ALA A 95 -4.55 -7.83 18.60
C ALA A 95 -3.83 -6.58 19.14
N ARG A 96 -2.80 -6.77 19.98
CA ARG A 96 -1.98 -5.68 20.51
C ARG A 96 -1.20 -4.98 19.40
N THR A 97 -0.56 -5.73 18.50
CA THR A 97 0.20 -5.16 17.37
C THR A 97 -0.71 -4.37 16.43
N VAL A 98 -1.88 -4.91 16.09
CA VAL A 98 -2.86 -4.21 15.25
C VAL A 98 -3.38 -2.96 15.95
N GLY A 99 -3.76 -3.05 17.23
CA GLY A 99 -4.24 -1.90 18.00
C GLY A 99 -3.20 -0.78 18.09
N ALA A 100 -1.94 -1.12 18.38
CA ALA A 100 -0.85 -0.15 18.40
C ALA A 100 -0.61 0.49 17.03
N ALA A 101 -0.69 -0.29 15.95
CA ALA A 101 -0.55 0.22 14.59
C ALA A 101 -1.67 1.21 14.22
N VAL A 102 -2.92 0.93 14.60
CA VAL A 102 -4.06 1.83 14.38
C VAL A 102 -3.91 3.13 15.18
N ILE A 103 -3.56 3.03 16.46
CA ILE A 103 -3.36 4.22 17.32
C ILE A 103 -2.24 5.09 16.77
N LEU A 104 -1.11 4.50 16.39
CA LEU A 104 0.01 5.22 15.80
C LEU A 104 -0.36 5.87 14.46
N GLY A 105 -1.10 5.16 13.60
CA GLY A 105 -1.61 5.69 12.35
C GLY A 105 -2.55 6.89 12.55
N LEU A 106 -3.48 6.81 13.49
CA LEU A 106 -4.38 7.92 13.84
C LEU A 106 -3.62 9.11 14.44
N ALA A 107 -2.64 8.86 15.31
CA ALA A 107 -1.83 9.91 15.91
C ALA A 107 -1.01 10.68 14.86
N VAL A 108 -0.38 9.97 13.91
CA VAL A 108 0.35 10.59 12.79
C VAL A 108 -0.62 11.35 11.88
N ALA A 109 -1.77 10.76 11.55
CA ALA A 109 -2.78 11.43 10.73
C ALA A 109 -3.29 12.74 11.37
N LEU A 110 -3.57 12.72 12.67
CA LEU A 110 -3.99 13.91 13.41
C LEU A 110 -2.88 14.97 13.48
N MET A 111 -1.63 14.54 13.71
CA MET A 111 -0.47 15.45 13.72
C MET A 111 -0.32 16.17 12.39
N VAL A 112 -0.42 15.45 11.26
CA VAL A 112 -0.33 16.03 9.91
C VAL A 112 -1.52 16.94 9.61
N LEU A 113 -2.72 16.58 10.07
CA LEU A 113 -3.92 17.42 9.87
C LEU A 113 -3.84 18.76 10.62
N LEU A 114 -3.14 18.80 11.76
CA LEU A 114 -2.98 20.00 12.58
C LEU A 114 -1.81 20.91 12.15
N LEU A 115 -0.94 20.43 11.26
CA LEU A 115 0.23 21.16 10.74
C LEU A 115 -0.16 22.00 9.51
#